data_AF-G4F5W8-F1
#
_entry.id   AF-G4F5W8-F1
#
_cell.length_a   1.000
_cell.length_b   1.000
_cell.length_c   1.000
_cell.angle_alpha   90.00
_cell.angle_beta   90.00
_cell.angle_gamma   90.00
#
_symmetry.space_group_name_H-M   'P 1'
#
loop_
_entity.id
_entity.type
_entity.pdbx_description
1 polymer ?
#
loop_
_entity_poly.entity_id
_entity_poly.type
_entity_poly.pdbx_seq_one_letter_code
_entity_poly.pdbx_strand_id
1 'polypeptide(L)'
;MASTRRELTSLIEQGVIPPGQVTRALQASGLYPSNRAWAGFVDRLLLWLGGLALAFAVLFFIAYNWAEMGRWLRFGMVQAAMALAVGLAIWPKASPMVQRVALTSAILLVGVLLSLFGQVYQTGADPWQLFFTWAVLTLPWVWVARYELLWVLWLGLMNLAIGLYFRTWGGPFGVLASSDAALWGLFGVNTLVLIIWEWGACYRGWPRQWAPRLLAVGSGAPMTLLVVTLIADVGLVWSPVLAIYPLWLAALYSIYRYWRPELFMIAGGCISALTVTTLLLARLLLWEGDWQEGSLLLITIAVLAMGAGAVIWLKRLHRELAE
;
A
#
# COMPACT_ATOMS: atom_id res chain seq x y z
N MET A 1 -0.74 -24.16 16.32
CA MET A 1 -2.02 -24.68 15.78
C MET A 1 -1.87 -24.82 14.27
N ALA A 2 -1.73 -26.05 13.76
CA ALA A 2 -1.73 -26.28 12.31
C ALA A 2 -3.09 -25.83 11.75
N SER A 3 -3.12 -25.19 10.59
CA SER A 3 -4.40 -24.81 9.99
C SER A 3 -5.20 -26.07 9.70
N THR A 4 -6.51 -26.07 9.95
CA THR A 4 -7.43 -27.21 9.66
C THR A 4 -7.24 -27.76 8.25
N ARG A 5 -6.87 -26.89 7.30
CA ARG A 5 -6.45 -27.27 5.94
C ARG A 5 -5.25 -28.22 5.94
N ARG A 6 -4.18 -27.91 6.68
CA ARG A 6 -2.95 -28.71 6.77
C ARG A 6 -3.21 -30.10 7.34
N GLU A 7 -4.03 -30.20 8.39
CA GLU A 7 -4.43 -31.48 8.98
C GLU A 7 -5.25 -32.31 7.98
N LEU A 8 -6.21 -31.69 7.29
CA LEU A 8 -7.00 -32.38 6.27
C LEU A 8 -6.16 -32.84 5.09
N THR A 9 -5.20 -32.03 4.64
CA THR A 9 -4.25 -32.42 3.59
C THR A 9 -3.41 -33.62 4.05
N SER A 10 -2.90 -33.63 5.29
CA SER A 10 -2.16 -34.79 5.81
C SER A 10 -3.01 -36.05 5.90
N LEU A 11 -4.29 -35.95 6.27
CA LEU A 11 -5.21 -37.09 6.35
C LEU A 11 -5.58 -37.66 4.96
N ILE A 12 -5.61 -36.81 3.94
CA ILE A 12 -5.79 -37.23 2.54
C ILE A 12 -4.51 -37.88 2.01
N GLU A 13 -3.34 -37.28 2.24
CA GLU A 13 -2.04 -37.80 1.79
C GLU A 13 -1.69 -39.15 2.44
N GLN A 14 -2.08 -39.35 3.70
CA GLN A 14 -1.91 -40.63 4.42
C GLN A 14 -2.95 -41.69 4.02
N GLY A 15 -3.90 -41.39 3.13
CA GLY A 15 -4.93 -42.33 2.68
C GLY A 15 -5.98 -42.67 3.75
N VAL A 16 -6.02 -41.93 4.86
CA VAL A 16 -6.99 -42.13 5.96
C VAL A 16 -8.40 -41.75 5.52
N ILE A 17 -8.52 -40.78 4.61
CA ILE A 17 -9.79 -40.38 4.00
C ILE A 17 -9.88 -40.96 2.57
N PRO A 18 -10.81 -41.89 2.30
CA PRO A 18 -11.00 -42.43 0.97
C PRO A 18 -11.34 -41.31 -0.04
N PRO A 19 -10.90 -41.40 -1.31
CA PRO A 19 -11.14 -40.35 -2.32
C PRO A 19 -12.62 -40.01 -2.52
N GLY A 20 -13.53 -40.97 -2.33
CA GLY A 20 -14.98 -40.74 -2.38
C GLY A 20 -15.57 -39.99 -1.17
N GLN A 21 -14.82 -39.85 -0.08
CA GLN A 21 -15.26 -39.18 1.16
C GLN A 21 -14.59 -37.82 1.40
N VAL A 22 -13.62 -37.44 0.55
CA VAL A 22 -12.90 -36.16 0.63
C VAL A 22 -13.85 -34.97 0.60
N THR A 23 -14.89 -35.00 -0.24
CA THR A 23 -15.89 -33.92 -0.32
C THR A 23 -16.69 -33.76 0.97
N ARG A 24 -17.01 -34.86 1.67
CA ARG A 24 -17.71 -34.81 2.97
C ARG A 24 -16.78 -34.31 4.08
N ALA A 25 -15.51 -34.72 4.08
CA ALA A 25 -14.51 -34.21 5.02
C ALA A 25 -14.24 -32.70 4.82
N LEU A 26 -14.22 -32.23 3.57
CA LEU A 26 -14.12 -30.81 3.22
C LEU A 26 -15.34 -29.99 3.66
N GLN A 27 -16.55 -30.55 3.55
CA GLN A 27 -17.76 -29.89 4.06
C GLN A 27 -17.80 -29.86 5.59
N ALA A 28 -17.41 -30.96 6.26
CA ALA A 28 -17.41 -31.07 7.72
C ALA A 28 -16.33 -30.20 8.38
N SER A 29 -15.22 -29.94 7.69
CA SER A 29 -14.12 -29.12 8.22
C SER A 29 -14.38 -27.61 8.22
N GLY A 30 -15.52 -27.17 7.70
CA GLY A 30 -15.85 -25.73 7.65
C GLY A 30 -14.91 -24.91 6.77
N LEU A 31 -14.10 -25.57 5.91
CA LEU A 31 -13.18 -24.90 4.99
C LEU A 31 -13.92 -24.17 3.87
N TYR A 32 -15.13 -24.63 3.52
CA TYR A 32 -16.03 -23.91 2.63
C TYR A 32 -16.82 -22.85 3.39
N PRO A 33 -16.86 -21.59 2.91
CA PRO A 33 -17.71 -20.57 3.51
C PRO A 33 -19.16 -21.04 3.48
N SER A 34 -19.84 -20.97 4.62
CA SER A 34 -21.27 -21.27 4.68
C SER A 34 -22.07 -20.27 3.82
N ASN A 35 -23.29 -20.65 3.41
CA ASN A 35 -24.18 -19.74 2.66
C ASN A 35 -24.40 -18.41 3.40
N ARG A 36 -24.41 -18.42 4.74
CA ARG A 36 -24.49 -17.20 5.57
C ARG A 36 -23.23 -16.36 5.50
N ALA A 37 -22.04 -16.98 5.47
CA ALA A 37 -20.78 -16.27 5.30
C ALA A 37 -20.68 -15.60 3.92
N TRP A 38 -21.16 -16.30 2.87
CA TRP A 38 -21.29 -15.74 1.52
C TRP A 38 -22.25 -14.56 1.48
N ALA A 39 -23.45 -14.70 2.05
CA ALA A 39 -24.43 -13.62 2.13
C ALA A 39 -23.84 -12.39 2.83
N GLY A 40 -23.14 -12.58 3.96
CA GLY A 40 -22.48 -11.48 4.68
C GLY A 40 -21.30 -10.87 3.91
N PHE A 41 -20.57 -11.65 3.11
CA PHE A 41 -19.55 -11.11 2.21
C PHE A 41 -20.17 -10.25 1.11
N VAL A 42 -21.20 -10.76 0.43
CA VAL A 42 -21.91 -10.06 -0.65
C VAL A 42 -22.58 -8.78 -0.13
N ASP A 43 -23.23 -8.83 1.03
CA ASP A 43 -23.82 -7.66 1.68
C ASP A 43 -22.78 -6.55 1.92
N ARG A 44 -21.62 -6.91 2.50
CA ARG A 44 -20.52 -5.98 2.71
C ARG A 44 -19.94 -5.44 1.41
N LEU A 45 -19.80 -6.28 0.39
CA LEU A 45 -19.30 -5.88 -0.92
C LEU A 45 -20.25 -4.89 -1.59
N LEU A 46 -21.56 -5.18 -1.59
CA LEU A 46 -22.59 -4.31 -2.13
C LEU A 46 -22.67 -2.98 -1.40
N LEU A 47 -22.50 -2.99 -0.07
CA LEU A 47 -22.48 -1.75 0.72
C LEU A 47 -21.30 -0.86 0.31
N TRP A 48 -20.10 -1.43 0.15
CA TRP A 48 -18.93 -0.69 -0.35
C TRP A 48 -19.12 -0.17 -1.78
N LEU A 49 -19.55 -1.05 -2.69
CA LEU A 49 -19.78 -0.68 -4.08
C LEU A 49 -20.86 0.40 -4.21
N GLY A 50 -21.96 0.28 -3.48
CA GLY A 50 -23.04 1.26 -3.46
C GLY A 50 -22.58 2.61 -2.90
N GLY A 51 -21.86 2.62 -1.78
CA GLY A 51 -21.34 3.86 -1.19
C GLY A 51 -20.34 4.58 -2.08
N LEU A 52 -19.46 3.85 -2.75
CA LEU A 52 -18.51 4.40 -3.73
C LEU A 52 -19.22 4.87 -5.00
N ALA A 53 -20.15 4.07 -5.53
CA ALA A 53 -20.94 4.42 -6.70
C ALA A 53 -21.74 5.72 -6.46
N LEU A 54 -22.32 5.91 -5.27
CA LEU A 54 -23.00 7.17 -4.92
C LEU A 54 -22.04 8.36 -4.90
N ALA A 55 -20.84 8.21 -4.34
CA ALA A 55 -19.84 9.27 -4.35
C ALA A 55 -19.41 9.65 -5.78
N PHE A 56 -19.18 8.65 -6.65
CA PHE A 56 -18.86 8.88 -8.06
C PHE A 56 -20.05 9.39 -8.88
N ALA A 57 -21.28 8.98 -8.55
CA ALA A 57 -22.48 9.47 -9.22
C ALA A 57 -22.62 10.98 -9.05
N VAL A 58 -22.30 11.54 -7.87
CA VAL A 58 -22.28 12.99 -7.65
C VAL A 58 -21.29 13.68 -8.61
N LEU A 59 -20.08 13.14 -8.72
CA LEU A 59 -19.04 13.66 -9.62
C LEU A 59 -19.51 13.63 -11.10
N PHE A 60 -19.97 12.47 -11.57
CA PHE A 60 -20.37 12.31 -12.97
C PHE A 60 -21.65 13.08 -13.31
N PHE A 61 -22.59 13.17 -12.37
CA PHE A 61 -23.81 13.95 -12.56
C PHE A 61 -23.49 15.43 -12.77
N ILE A 62 -22.59 16.00 -11.97
CA ILE A 62 -22.16 17.40 -12.12
C ILE A 62 -21.37 17.59 -13.43
N ALA A 63 -20.49 16.65 -13.76
CA ALA A 63 -19.71 16.72 -15.00
C ALA A 63 -20.61 16.67 -16.25
N TYR A 64 -21.62 15.80 -16.26
CA TYR A 64 -22.57 15.67 -17.37
C TYR A 64 -23.45 16.93 -17.51
N ASN A 65 -24.01 17.42 -16.39
CA ASN A 65 -24.91 18.59 -16.39
C ASN A 65 -24.15 19.93 -16.27
N TRP A 66 -22.85 19.96 -16.56
CA TRP A 66 -22.01 21.12 -16.27
C TRP A 66 -22.53 22.41 -16.90
N ALA A 67 -22.91 22.37 -18.18
CA ALA A 67 -23.38 23.54 -18.92
C ALA A 67 -24.69 24.13 -18.36
N GLU A 68 -25.59 23.28 -17.87
CA GLU A 68 -26.94 23.65 -17.43
C GLU A 68 -27.00 24.01 -15.94
N MET A 69 -26.07 23.52 -15.13
CA MET A 69 -26.06 23.76 -13.69
C MET A 69 -25.36 25.07 -13.33
N GLY A 70 -26.02 25.94 -12.57
CA GLY A 70 -25.37 27.10 -11.95
C GLY A 70 -24.39 26.72 -10.83
N ARG A 71 -23.39 27.57 -10.54
CA ARG A 71 -22.34 27.30 -9.53
C ARG A 71 -22.86 26.87 -8.17
N TRP A 72 -23.92 27.53 -7.67
CA TRP A 72 -24.50 27.26 -6.36
C TRP A 72 -25.12 25.87 -6.29
N LEU A 73 -25.74 25.41 -7.37
CA LEU A 73 -26.30 24.08 -7.45
C LEU A 73 -25.19 23.02 -7.46
N ARG A 74 -24.10 23.25 -8.21
CA ARG A 74 -22.95 22.34 -8.25
C ARG A 74 -22.35 22.15 -6.85
N PHE A 75 -22.02 23.26 -6.17
CA PHE A 75 -21.48 23.20 -4.80
C PHE A 75 -22.49 22.63 -3.81
N GLY A 76 -23.74 23.08 -3.88
CA GLY A 76 -24.81 22.64 -2.99
C GLY A 76 -25.04 21.13 -3.07
N MET A 77 -24.98 20.52 -4.26
CA MET A 77 -25.12 19.07 -4.41
C MET A 77 -23.97 18.30 -3.76
N VAL A 78 -22.71 18.70 -4.00
CA VAL A 78 -21.55 18.03 -3.37
C VAL A 78 -21.59 18.20 -1.85
N GLN A 79 -21.91 19.40 -1.36
CA GLN A 79 -21.98 19.70 0.06
C GLN A 79 -23.14 18.95 0.75
N ALA A 80 -24.30 18.85 0.12
CA ALA A 80 -25.43 18.08 0.64
C ALA A 80 -25.12 16.58 0.71
N ALA A 81 -24.52 16.02 -0.34
CA ALA A 81 -24.07 14.63 -0.33
C ALA A 81 -23.00 14.37 0.74
N MET A 82 -22.07 15.30 0.91
CA MET A 82 -21.02 15.22 1.93
C MET A 82 -21.61 15.31 3.34
N ALA A 83 -22.54 16.25 3.59
CA ALA A 83 -23.24 16.38 4.87
C ALA A 83 -24.04 15.11 5.21
N LEU A 84 -24.72 14.50 4.22
CA LEU A 84 -25.40 13.23 4.41
C LEU A 84 -24.43 12.11 4.78
N ALA A 85 -23.30 12.01 4.06
CA ALA A 85 -22.28 11.00 4.31
C ALA A 85 -21.64 11.16 5.71
N VAL A 86 -21.31 12.39 6.11
CA VAL A 86 -20.82 12.68 7.46
C VAL A 86 -21.88 12.38 8.51
N GLY A 87 -23.13 12.77 8.26
CA GLY A 87 -24.27 12.50 9.15
C GLY A 87 -24.45 11.00 9.39
N LEU A 88 -24.37 10.17 8.35
CA LEU A 88 -24.40 8.71 8.46
C LEU A 88 -23.16 8.14 9.18
N ALA A 89 -21.99 8.74 8.97
CA ALA A 89 -20.75 8.33 9.63
C ALA A 89 -20.78 8.53 11.16
N ILE A 90 -21.43 9.59 11.64
CA ILE A 90 -21.55 9.88 13.07
C ILE A 90 -22.85 9.35 13.69
N TRP A 91 -23.76 8.81 12.89
CA TRP A 91 -25.06 8.34 13.37
C TRP A 91 -24.88 7.11 14.26
N PRO A 92 -25.25 7.17 15.56
CA PRO A 92 -24.93 6.11 16.52
C PRO A 92 -25.66 4.80 16.25
N LYS A 93 -26.82 4.84 15.57
CA LYS A 93 -27.57 3.62 15.20
C LYS A 93 -27.06 2.97 13.91
N ALA A 94 -26.14 3.60 13.19
CA ALA A 94 -25.61 3.05 11.95
C ALA A 94 -24.62 1.94 12.30
N SER A 95 -24.61 0.88 11.48
CA SER A 95 -23.64 -0.19 11.71
C SER A 95 -22.21 0.35 11.50
N PRO A 96 -21.20 -0.21 12.19
CA PRO A 96 -19.81 0.22 12.01
C PRO A 96 -19.33 0.17 10.56
N MET A 97 -19.90 -0.74 9.76
CA MET A 97 -19.57 -0.84 8.34
C MET A 97 -20.16 0.32 7.53
N VAL A 98 -21.43 0.68 7.79
CA VAL A 98 -22.07 1.84 7.15
C VAL A 98 -21.31 3.12 7.52
N GLN A 99 -20.91 3.27 8.78
CA GLN A 99 -20.13 4.44 9.21
C GLN A 99 -18.80 4.55 8.46
N ARG A 100 -18.08 3.43 8.28
CA ARG A 100 -16.81 3.38 7.53
C ARG A 100 -16.99 3.71 6.05
N VAL A 101 -18.03 3.16 5.42
CA VAL A 101 -18.34 3.44 4.01
C VAL A 101 -18.70 4.91 3.84
N ALA A 102 -19.61 5.42 4.68
CA ALA A 102 -20.06 6.81 4.62
C ALA A 102 -18.90 7.80 4.85
N LEU A 103 -18.03 7.53 5.83
CA LEU A 103 -16.86 8.38 6.08
C LEU A 103 -15.85 8.34 4.92
N THR A 104 -15.67 7.18 4.30
CA THR A 104 -14.82 7.05 3.11
C THR A 104 -15.40 7.82 1.93
N SER A 105 -16.71 7.72 1.68
CA SER A 105 -17.41 8.52 0.67
C SER A 105 -17.29 10.02 0.96
N ALA A 106 -17.41 10.45 2.23
CA ALA A 106 -17.24 11.84 2.60
C ALA A 106 -15.83 12.37 2.28
N ILE A 107 -14.79 11.58 2.56
CA ILE A 107 -13.41 11.92 2.20
C ILE A 107 -13.22 12.03 0.69
N LEU A 108 -13.84 11.16 -0.11
CA LEU A 108 -13.83 11.29 -1.57
C LEU A 108 -14.54 12.57 -2.04
N LEU A 109 -15.67 12.90 -1.43
CA LEU A 109 -16.42 14.11 -1.75
C LEU A 109 -15.68 15.41 -1.39
N VAL A 110 -14.77 15.40 -0.40
CA VAL A 110 -13.83 16.52 -0.17
C VAL A 110 -12.95 16.74 -1.40
N GLY A 111 -12.40 15.68 -2.00
CA GLY A 111 -11.62 15.76 -3.24
C GLY A 111 -12.45 16.29 -4.41
N VAL A 112 -13.69 15.81 -4.56
CA VAL A 112 -14.64 16.32 -5.56
C VAL A 112 -14.91 17.81 -5.36
N LEU A 113 -15.11 18.25 -4.12
CA LEU A 113 -15.37 19.66 -3.79
C LEU A 113 -14.17 20.55 -4.13
N LEU A 114 -12.95 20.11 -3.81
CA LEU A 114 -11.71 20.82 -4.15
C LEU A 114 -11.49 20.90 -5.67
N SER A 115 -11.74 19.80 -6.38
CA SER A 115 -11.66 19.78 -7.85
C SER A 115 -12.70 20.69 -8.49
N LEU A 116 -13.95 20.65 -8.01
CA LEU A 116 -15.02 21.54 -8.46
C LEU A 116 -14.66 23.00 -8.23
N PHE A 117 -14.06 23.32 -7.07
CA PHE A 117 -13.60 24.67 -6.77
C PHE A 117 -12.55 25.15 -7.78
N GLY A 118 -11.53 24.33 -8.05
CA GLY A 118 -10.51 24.64 -9.05
C GLY A 118 -11.07 24.85 -10.45
N GLN A 119 -12.08 24.07 -10.85
CA GLN A 119 -12.71 24.19 -12.17
C GLN A 119 -13.63 25.40 -12.29
N VAL A 120 -14.48 25.68 -11.29
CA VAL A 120 -15.44 26.78 -11.32
C VAL A 120 -14.74 28.14 -11.26
N TYR A 121 -13.71 28.26 -10.44
CA TYR A 121 -12.99 29.52 -10.23
C TYR A 121 -11.69 29.61 -11.04
N GLN A 122 -11.34 28.58 -11.81
CA GLN A 122 -10.15 28.52 -12.66
C GLN A 122 -8.88 28.93 -11.91
N THR A 123 -8.70 28.40 -10.69
CA THR A 123 -7.65 28.88 -9.78
C THR A 123 -6.23 28.59 -10.24
N GLY A 124 -6.05 27.92 -11.39
CA GLY A 124 -4.74 27.60 -11.98
C GLY A 124 -3.81 26.81 -11.06
N ALA A 125 -4.34 26.26 -9.97
CA ALA A 125 -3.55 25.63 -8.93
C ALA A 125 -2.93 24.33 -9.44
N ASP A 126 -1.66 24.12 -9.10
CA ASP A 126 -0.97 22.89 -9.45
C ASP A 126 -1.71 21.65 -8.91
N PRO A 127 -1.71 20.52 -9.63
CA PRO A 127 -2.34 19.29 -9.17
C PRO A 127 -1.86 18.84 -7.78
N TRP A 128 -0.59 19.06 -7.42
CA TRP A 128 -0.07 18.67 -6.11
C TRP A 128 -0.74 19.40 -4.95
N GLN A 129 -1.12 20.68 -5.15
CA GLN A 129 -1.77 21.48 -4.11
C GLN A 129 -3.14 20.91 -3.78
N LEU A 130 -3.90 20.47 -4.80
CA LEU A 130 -5.20 19.84 -4.61
C LEU A 130 -5.08 18.60 -3.70
N PHE A 131 -4.16 17.68 -4.00
CA PHE A 131 -4.00 16.47 -3.20
C PHE A 131 -3.41 16.75 -1.81
N PHE A 132 -2.52 17.73 -1.69
CA PHE A 132 -1.98 18.14 -0.39
C PHE A 132 -3.07 18.76 0.50
N THR A 133 -3.82 19.74 -0.01
CA THR A 133 -4.94 20.34 0.71
C THR A 133 -6.00 19.30 1.07
N TRP A 134 -6.27 18.35 0.17
CA TRP A 134 -7.18 17.24 0.45
C TRP A 134 -6.67 16.38 1.62
N ALA A 135 -5.38 16.00 1.62
CA ALA A 135 -4.79 15.26 2.73
C ALA A 135 -4.86 16.06 4.05
N VAL A 136 -4.52 17.34 4.03
CA VAL A 136 -4.56 18.20 5.25
C VAL A 136 -5.98 18.29 5.82
N LEU A 137 -6.99 18.55 4.98
CA LEU A 137 -8.38 18.69 5.43
C LEU A 137 -8.97 17.39 5.98
N THR A 138 -8.50 16.24 5.49
CA THR A 138 -9.02 14.92 5.89
C THR A 138 -8.23 14.26 7.02
N LEU A 139 -7.04 14.78 7.37
CA LEU A 139 -6.21 14.24 8.44
C LEU A 139 -6.94 14.13 9.80
N PRO A 140 -7.68 15.14 10.30
CA PRO A 140 -8.38 15.01 11.58
C PRO A 140 -9.43 13.90 11.57
N TRP A 141 -10.04 13.65 10.41
CA TRP A 141 -11.10 12.66 10.23
C TRP A 141 -10.51 11.26 10.27
N VAL A 142 -9.42 11.06 9.52
CA VAL A 142 -8.61 9.82 9.50
C VAL A 142 -8.08 9.49 10.90
N TRP A 143 -7.59 10.50 11.61
CA TRP A 143 -7.06 10.36 12.97
C TRP A 143 -8.12 9.89 13.98
N VAL A 144 -9.30 10.50 13.95
CA VAL A 144 -10.41 10.15 14.86
C VAL A 144 -11.00 8.78 14.54
N ALA A 145 -11.09 8.43 13.25
CA ALA A 145 -11.78 7.22 12.83
C ALA A 145 -10.98 5.92 13.06
N ARG A 146 -9.64 6.01 13.16
CA ARG A 146 -8.74 4.90 13.57
C ARG A 146 -8.87 3.60 12.75
N TYR A 147 -9.33 3.67 11.51
CA TYR A 147 -9.43 2.50 10.64
C TYR A 147 -8.35 2.49 9.54
N GLU A 148 -7.80 1.29 9.28
CA GLU A 148 -6.63 1.08 8.41
C GLU A 148 -6.80 1.67 7.01
N LEU A 149 -7.97 1.45 6.39
CA LEU A 149 -8.22 1.89 5.01
C LEU A 149 -8.08 3.41 4.82
N LEU A 150 -8.52 4.21 5.79
CA LEU A 150 -8.49 5.66 5.67
C LEU A 150 -7.08 6.22 5.76
N TRP A 151 -6.25 5.60 6.58
CA TRP A 151 -4.85 5.93 6.67
C TRP A 151 -4.11 5.59 5.38
N VAL A 152 -4.40 4.43 4.79
CA VAL A 152 -3.82 4.07 3.49
C VAL A 152 -4.27 5.02 2.40
N LEU A 153 -5.55 5.40 2.36
CA LEU A 153 -6.06 6.40 1.42
C LEU A 153 -5.38 7.77 1.62
N TRP A 154 -5.31 8.24 2.87
CA TRP A 154 -4.66 9.50 3.23
C TRP A 154 -3.18 9.52 2.83
N LEU A 155 -2.48 8.42 3.04
CA LEU A 155 -1.10 8.28 2.60
C LEU A 155 -0.97 8.23 1.09
N GLY A 156 -1.91 7.59 0.39
CA GLY A 156 -1.99 7.65 -1.06
C GLY A 156 -2.08 9.10 -1.55
N LEU A 157 -2.92 9.93 -0.92
CA LEU A 157 -3.01 11.36 -1.22
C LEU A 157 -1.69 12.09 -0.95
N MET A 158 -1.04 11.82 0.19
CA MET A 158 0.23 12.45 0.54
C MET A 158 1.37 12.04 -0.42
N ASN A 159 1.48 10.76 -0.75
CA ASN A 159 2.45 10.24 -1.72
C ASN A 159 2.22 10.87 -3.11
N LEU A 160 0.96 10.98 -3.54
CA LEU A 160 0.63 11.60 -4.81
C LEU A 160 0.96 13.10 -4.81
N ALA A 161 0.65 13.81 -3.73
CA ALA A 161 1.01 15.22 -3.55
C ALA A 161 2.53 15.43 -3.62
N ILE A 162 3.31 14.61 -2.92
CA ILE A 162 4.78 14.65 -2.95
C ILE A 162 5.29 14.38 -4.37
N GLY A 163 4.86 13.28 -5.00
CA GLY A 163 5.31 12.94 -6.35
C GLY A 163 5.01 14.04 -7.37
N LEU A 164 3.83 14.64 -7.30
CA LEU A 164 3.44 15.75 -8.17
C LEU A 164 4.21 17.04 -7.83
N TYR A 165 4.46 17.34 -6.56
CA TYR A 165 5.22 18.52 -6.13
C TYR A 165 6.63 18.49 -6.75
N PHE A 166 7.35 17.38 -6.55
CA PHE A 166 8.71 17.22 -7.08
C PHE A 166 8.73 17.17 -8.61
N ARG A 167 7.67 16.67 -9.26
CA ARG A 167 7.52 16.71 -10.72
C ARG A 167 7.33 18.13 -11.25
N THR A 168 6.59 18.99 -10.52
CA THR A 168 6.32 20.38 -10.95
C THR A 168 7.50 21.31 -10.67
N TRP A 169 8.08 21.23 -9.47
CA TRP A 169 9.04 22.24 -8.98
C TRP A 169 10.50 21.75 -8.95
N GLY A 170 10.75 20.45 -9.07
CA GLY A 170 12.02 19.86 -8.62
C GLY A 170 12.14 19.88 -7.09
N GLY A 171 13.22 19.32 -6.54
CA GLY A 171 13.37 19.25 -5.08
C GLY A 171 13.49 20.61 -4.41
N PRO A 172 13.03 20.75 -3.15
CA PRO A 172 13.20 21.98 -2.41
C PRO A 172 14.70 22.27 -2.30
N PHE A 173 15.08 23.54 -2.45
CA PHE A 173 16.45 24.04 -2.35
C PHE A 173 17.39 23.82 -3.56
N GLY A 174 16.90 23.42 -4.75
CA GLY A 174 17.69 23.45 -5.99
C GLY A 174 18.89 22.48 -6.07
N VAL A 175 19.28 21.85 -4.95
CA VAL A 175 20.39 20.88 -4.84
C VAL A 175 19.87 19.43 -4.89
N LEU A 176 18.58 19.22 -4.61
CA LEU A 176 17.85 17.96 -4.77
C LEU A 176 17.05 17.96 -6.09
N ALA A 177 17.60 18.54 -7.15
CA ALA A 177 16.89 18.77 -8.41
C ALA A 177 16.99 17.57 -9.40
N SER A 178 17.08 16.34 -8.89
CA SER A 178 16.98 15.11 -9.70
C SER A 178 15.71 14.33 -9.37
N SER A 179 15.31 13.41 -10.25
CA SER A 179 14.23 12.45 -10.05
C SER A 179 14.30 11.70 -8.71
N ASP A 180 15.49 11.63 -8.10
CA ASP A 180 15.74 10.98 -6.81
C ASP A 180 15.12 11.72 -5.62
N ALA A 181 14.92 13.04 -5.72
CA ALA A 181 14.40 13.81 -4.60
C ALA A 181 12.94 13.49 -4.27
N ALA A 182 12.15 13.16 -5.29
CA ALA A 182 10.81 12.62 -5.11
C ALA A 182 10.88 11.30 -4.33
N LEU A 183 11.79 10.40 -4.69
CA LEU A 183 11.95 9.11 -4.03
C LEU A 183 12.44 9.27 -2.58
N TRP A 184 13.33 10.22 -2.30
CA TRP A 184 13.74 10.57 -0.94
C TRP A 184 12.58 11.12 -0.10
N GLY A 185 11.77 12.01 -0.67
CA GLY A 185 10.58 12.54 -0.01
C GLY A 185 9.56 11.43 0.33
N LEU A 186 9.31 10.54 -0.63
CA LEU A 186 8.44 9.37 -0.45
C LEU A 186 9.01 8.43 0.61
N PHE A 187 10.30 8.10 0.56
CA PHE A 187 10.96 7.27 1.55
C PHE A 187 10.83 7.86 2.96
N GLY A 188 11.14 9.15 3.13
CA GLY A 188 11.10 9.83 4.42
C GLY A 188 9.70 9.85 5.02
N VAL A 189 8.69 10.24 4.24
CA VAL A 189 7.31 10.34 4.73
C VAL A 189 6.72 8.97 5.04
N ASN A 190 6.90 7.96 4.16
CA ASN A 190 6.38 6.61 4.43
C ASN A 190 7.07 5.97 5.65
N THR A 191 8.39 6.18 5.81
CA THR A 191 9.12 5.67 6.98
C THR A 191 8.65 6.35 8.27
N LEU A 192 8.47 7.67 8.26
CA LEU A 192 7.95 8.42 9.41
C LEU A 192 6.55 7.93 9.80
N VAL A 193 5.68 7.70 8.81
CA VAL A 193 4.32 7.21 9.09
C VAL A 193 4.34 5.76 9.57
N LEU A 194 5.21 4.91 9.05
CA LEU A 194 5.42 3.55 9.56
C LEU A 194 5.83 3.58 11.04
N ILE A 195 6.75 4.47 11.42
CA ILE A 195 7.18 4.64 12.83
C ILE A 195 6.00 5.11 13.70
N ILE A 196 5.25 6.12 13.25
CA ILE A 196 4.06 6.61 13.96
C ILE A 196 3.02 5.49 14.11
N TRP A 197 2.84 4.67 13.09
CA TRP A 197 1.89 3.57 13.10
C TRP A 197 2.29 2.50 14.11
N GLU A 198 3.55 2.06 14.09
CA GLU A 198 4.06 1.08 15.05
C GLU A 198 3.99 1.59 16.48
N TRP A 199 4.26 2.88 16.67
CA TRP A 199 4.09 3.55 17.95
C TRP A 199 2.60 3.57 18.38
N GLY A 200 1.69 3.96 17.47
CA GLY A 200 0.25 3.95 17.71
C GLY A 200 -0.30 2.54 17.98
N ALA A 201 0.26 1.52 17.35
CA ALA A 201 -0.11 0.14 17.58
C ALA A 201 0.38 -0.40 18.94
N CYS A 202 1.56 0.05 19.41
CA CYS A 202 2.06 -0.28 20.75
C CYS A 202 1.29 0.44 21.87
N TYR A 203 1.00 1.74 21.72
CA TYR A 203 0.49 2.57 22.82
C TYR A 203 -1.02 2.84 22.77
N ARG A 204 -1.62 2.89 21.58
CA ARG A 204 -3.05 3.19 21.39
C ARG A 204 -3.87 2.00 20.88
N GLY A 205 -3.25 0.82 20.77
CA GLY A 205 -3.93 -0.41 20.33
C GLY A 205 -4.46 -0.33 18.90
N TRP A 206 -3.80 0.45 18.02
CA TRP A 206 -4.17 0.49 16.61
C TRP A 206 -4.04 -0.90 15.97
N PRO A 207 -4.94 -1.24 15.04
CA PRO A 207 -4.93 -2.56 14.41
C PRO A 207 -3.68 -2.74 13.53
N ARG A 208 -3.16 -3.96 13.51
CA ARG A 208 -1.90 -4.36 12.85
C ARG A 208 -2.13 -5.35 11.71
N GLN A 209 -3.24 -5.25 10.97
CA GLN A 209 -3.61 -6.34 10.06
C GLN A 209 -2.86 -6.27 8.74
N TRP A 210 -3.07 -5.22 7.96
CA TRP A 210 -2.49 -5.09 6.62
C TRP A 210 -1.91 -3.70 6.35
N ALA A 211 -2.33 -2.68 7.09
CA ALA A 211 -1.76 -1.33 6.99
C ALA A 211 -0.23 -1.30 7.17
N PRO A 212 0.38 -1.83 8.26
CA PRO A 212 1.85 -1.79 8.44
C PRO A 212 2.62 -2.44 7.29
N ARG A 213 2.05 -3.49 6.69
CA ARG A 213 2.64 -4.19 5.54
C ARG A 213 2.67 -3.30 4.31
N LEU A 214 1.57 -2.61 4.02
CA LEU A 214 1.53 -1.65 2.92
C LEU A 214 2.43 -0.44 3.18
N LEU A 215 2.53 0.04 4.42
CA LEU A 215 3.46 1.11 4.81
C LEU A 215 4.91 0.70 4.59
N ALA A 216 5.26 -0.52 5.00
CA ALA A 216 6.59 -1.08 4.79
C ALA A 216 6.92 -1.15 3.29
N VAL A 217 5.99 -1.62 2.45
CA VAL A 217 6.15 -1.60 0.99
C VAL A 217 6.27 -0.16 0.45
N GLY A 218 5.46 0.77 0.95
CA GLY A 218 5.50 2.19 0.59
C GLY A 218 6.81 2.89 0.96
N SER A 219 7.52 2.42 2.01
CA SER A 219 8.87 2.88 2.33
C SER A 219 9.97 2.12 1.57
N GLY A 220 9.81 0.80 1.39
CA GLY A 220 10.83 -0.04 0.79
C GLY A 220 10.96 0.16 -0.71
N ALA A 221 9.84 0.39 -1.42
CA ALA A 221 9.86 0.58 -2.88
C ALA A 221 10.59 1.86 -3.32
N PRO A 222 10.40 3.05 -2.70
CA PRO A 222 11.23 4.22 -3.01
C PRO A 222 12.71 3.98 -2.70
N MET A 223 13.01 3.26 -1.61
CA MET A 223 14.39 2.97 -1.23
C MET A 223 15.09 2.04 -2.22
N THR A 224 14.42 0.99 -2.69
CA THR A 224 14.95 0.12 -3.75
C THR A 224 15.14 0.88 -5.05
N LEU A 225 14.15 1.71 -5.42
CA LEU A 225 14.23 2.52 -6.63
C LEU A 225 15.42 3.49 -6.58
N LEU A 226 15.70 4.14 -5.45
CA LEU A 226 16.88 5.02 -5.29
C LEU A 226 18.20 4.28 -5.56
N VAL A 227 18.32 3.03 -5.11
CA VAL A 227 19.51 2.23 -5.37
C VAL A 227 19.55 1.79 -6.84
N VAL A 228 18.41 1.45 -7.41
CA VAL A 228 18.28 1.08 -8.82
C VAL A 228 18.64 2.25 -9.74
N THR A 229 18.17 3.47 -9.47
CA THR A 229 18.53 4.66 -10.27
C THR A 229 20.01 4.99 -10.15
N LEU A 230 20.60 4.88 -8.94
CA LEU A 230 22.03 5.04 -8.74
C LEU A 230 22.85 4.04 -9.59
N ILE A 231 22.46 2.76 -9.57
CA ILE A 231 23.11 1.70 -10.34
C ILE A 231 22.76 1.79 -11.84
N ALA A 232 21.69 2.47 -12.27
CA ALA A 232 21.41 2.63 -13.69
C ALA A 232 22.15 3.83 -14.28
N ASP A 233 21.99 5.02 -13.68
CA ASP A 233 22.29 6.28 -14.35
C ASP A 233 23.70 6.82 -14.06
N VAL A 234 24.18 6.72 -12.82
CA VAL A 234 25.33 7.52 -12.34
C VAL A 234 26.59 6.68 -12.11
N GLY A 235 26.44 5.38 -11.86
CA GLY A 235 27.55 4.53 -11.41
C GLY A 235 27.81 4.62 -9.92
N LEU A 236 28.74 3.80 -9.41
CA LEU A 236 29.10 3.74 -7.98
C LEU A 236 29.89 4.99 -7.53
N VAL A 237 29.32 6.16 -7.74
CA VAL A 237 29.78 7.41 -7.14
C VAL A 237 29.31 7.46 -5.69
N TRP A 238 30.09 8.07 -4.81
CA TRP A 238 29.74 8.26 -3.41
C TRP A 238 28.41 9.01 -3.28
N SER A 239 27.36 8.28 -2.88
CA SER A 239 26.02 8.78 -2.64
C SER A 239 25.52 8.34 -1.27
N PRO A 240 24.75 9.17 -0.53
CA PRO A 240 24.12 8.77 0.73
C PRO A 240 23.31 7.47 0.63
N VAL A 241 22.78 7.15 -0.56
CA VAL A 241 22.04 5.92 -0.85
C VAL A 241 22.85 4.67 -0.49
N LEU A 242 24.16 4.65 -0.78
CA LEU A 242 25.04 3.51 -0.53
C LEU A 242 25.21 3.20 0.96
N ALA A 243 25.11 4.22 1.82
CA ALA A 243 25.15 4.04 3.28
C ALA A 243 23.76 3.75 3.85
N ILE A 244 22.73 4.45 3.38
CA ILE A 244 21.37 4.37 3.92
C ILE A 244 20.70 3.04 3.56
N TYR A 245 20.96 2.46 2.39
CA TYR A 245 20.38 1.18 1.97
C TYR A 245 20.75 -0.01 2.86
N PRO A 246 22.05 -0.31 3.10
CA PRO A 246 22.43 -1.41 3.98
C PRO A 246 21.97 -1.16 5.42
N LEU A 247 21.99 0.09 5.90
CA LEU A 247 21.46 0.45 7.22
C LEU A 247 19.95 0.18 7.31
N TRP A 248 19.19 0.53 6.28
CA TRP A 248 17.75 0.28 6.21
C TRP A 248 17.44 -1.21 6.17
N LEU A 249 18.15 -2.00 5.36
CA LEU A 249 18.00 -3.46 5.34
C LEU A 249 18.37 -4.08 6.69
N ALA A 250 19.44 -3.62 7.34
CA ALA A 250 19.85 -4.11 8.65
C ALA A 250 18.83 -3.75 9.75
N ALA A 251 18.26 -2.55 9.71
CA ALA A 251 17.20 -2.12 10.62
C ALA A 251 15.92 -2.94 10.41
N LEU A 252 15.48 -3.11 9.16
CA LEU A 252 14.33 -3.94 8.80
C LEU A 252 14.54 -5.37 9.29
N TYR A 253 15.70 -5.96 8.99
CA TYR A 253 16.03 -7.31 9.46
C TYR A 253 16.02 -7.40 10.99
N SER A 254 16.71 -6.50 11.69
CA SER A 254 16.83 -6.57 13.16
C SER A 254 15.49 -6.42 13.87
N ILE A 255 14.67 -5.46 13.43
CA ILE A 255 13.34 -5.21 14.00
C ILE A 255 12.44 -6.42 13.73
N TYR A 256 12.35 -6.86 12.48
CA TYR A 256 11.40 -7.91 12.12
C TYR A 256 11.90 -9.35 12.34
N ARG A 257 13.16 -9.54 12.71
CA ARG A 257 13.70 -10.84 13.14
C ARG A 257 13.67 -11.00 14.65
N TYR A 258 14.12 -10.00 15.40
CA TYR A 258 14.34 -10.14 16.85
C TYR A 258 13.22 -9.53 17.69
N TRP A 259 12.60 -8.43 17.24
CA TRP A 259 11.59 -7.75 18.03
C TRP A 259 10.18 -8.18 17.65
N ARG A 260 9.90 -8.30 16.35
CA ARG A 260 8.56 -8.62 15.82
C ARG A 260 8.66 -9.55 14.61
N PRO A 261 8.67 -10.88 14.83
CA PRO A 261 8.79 -11.84 13.74
C PRO A 261 7.65 -11.72 12.73
N GLU A 262 7.91 -11.06 11.59
CA GLU A 262 6.95 -10.89 10.51
C GLU A 262 7.60 -11.24 9.16
N LEU A 263 7.23 -12.42 8.66
CA LEU A 263 7.82 -13.02 7.46
C LEU A 263 7.61 -12.15 6.21
N PHE A 264 6.51 -11.40 6.15
CA PHE A 264 6.18 -10.55 5.00
C PHE A 264 7.23 -9.44 4.81
N MET A 265 7.63 -8.76 5.88
CA MET A 265 8.63 -7.69 5.79
C MET A 265 10.01 -8.23 5.43
N ILE A 266 10.42 -9.34 6.02
CA ILE A 266 11.69 -10.00 5.70
C ILE A 266 11.71 -10.44 4.23
N ALA A 267 10.62 -11.02 3.72
CA ALA A 267 10.50 -11.38 2.32
C ALA A 267 10.60 -10.15 1.39
N GLY A 268 10.00 -9.02 1.78
CA GLY A 268 10.17 -7.75 1.07
C GLY A 268 11.62 -7.29 1.00
N GLY A 269 12.37 -7.41 2.11
CA GLY A 269 13.81 -7.14 2.14
C GLY A 269 14.63 -8.08 1.24
N CYS A 270 14.27 -9.37 1.18
CA CYS A 270 14.90 -10.31 0.26
C CYS A 270 14.65 -9.94 -1.21
N ILE A 271 13.42 -9.56 -1.58
CA ILE A 271 13.09 -9.11 -2.94
C ILE A 271 13.89 -7.86 -3.29
N SER A 272 13.94 -6.88 -2.38
CA SER A 272 14.77 -5.68 -2.50
C SER A 272 16.24 -6.01 -2.80
N ALA A 273 16.84 -6.88 -1.98
CA ALA A 273 18.22 -7.31 -2.16
C ALA A 273 18.44 -8.04 -3.49
N LEU A 274 17.54 -8.97 -3.84
CA LEU A 274 17.58 -9.69 -5.12
C LEU A 274 17.57 -8.72 -6.31
N THR A 275 16.67 -7.74 -6.32
CA THR A 275 16.57 -6.77 -7.40
C THR A 275 17.86 -5.95 -7.54
N VAL A 276 18.37 -5.42 -6.42
CA VAL A 276 19.59 -4.59 -6.40
C VAL A 276 20.82 -5.39 -6.83
N THR A 277 21.03 -6.59 -6.27
CA THR A 277 22.18 -7.44 -6.63
C THR A 277 22.11 -7.90 -8.09
N THR A 278 20.92 -8.24 -8.59
CA THR A 278 20.74 -8.62 -10.00
C THR A 278 21.11 -7.47 -10.93
N LEU A 279 20.65 -6.25 -10.62
CA LEU A 279 20.97 -5.08 -11.43
C LEU A 279 22.46 -4.73 -11.36
N LEU A 280 23.09 -4.88 -10.19
CA LEU A 280 24.53 -4.68 -10.03
C LEU A 280 25.33 -5.66 -10.89
N LEU A 281 24.95 -6.94 -10.88
CA LEU A 281 25.57 -7.96 -11.75
C LEU A 281 25.37 -7.62 -13.24
N ALA A 282 24.17 -7.19 -13.62
CA ALA A 282 23.89 -6.75 -14.98
C ALA A 282 24.77 -5.56 -15.38
N ARG A 283 24.95 -4.56 -14.51
CA ARG A 283 25.82 -3.42 -14.78
C ARG A 283 27.28 -3.85 -14.98
N LEU A 284 27.81 -4.66 -14.05
CA LEU A 284 29.22 -5.09 -14.08
C LEU A 284 29.53 -6.01 -15.26
N LEU A 285 28.61 -6.91 -15.63
CA LEU A 285 28.85 -7.93 -16.66
C LEU A 285 28.41 -7.51 -18.08
N LEU A 286 27.40 -6.65 -18.21
CA LEU A 286 26.84 -6.25 -19.52
C LEU A 286 27.23 -4.84 -19.95
N TRP A 287 27.39 -3.90 -19.00
CA TRP A 287 27.64 -2.49 -19.31
C TRP A 287 29.11 -2.12 -19.22
N GLU A 288 29.76 -2.48 -18.10
CA GLU A 288 31.16 -2.14 -17.84
C GLU A 288 32.12 -3.25 -18.28
N GLY A 289 31.65 -4.49 -18.31
CA GLY A 289 32.38 -5.65 -18.83
C GLY A 289 32.26 -5.78 -20.35
N ASP A 290 33.23 -6.45 -20.97
CA ASP A 290 33.15 -6.82 -22.37
C ASP A 290 32.02 -7.85 -22.55
N TRP A 291 31.03 -7.53 -23.37
CA TRP A 291 29.82 -8.35 -23.47
C TRP A 291 30.16 -9.74 -24.00
N GLN A 292 29.90 -10.76 -23.19
CA GLN A 292 30.10 -12.17 -23.54
C GLN A 292 28.78 -12.92 -23.46
N GLU A 293 28.56 -13.91 -24.34
CA GLU A 293 27.36 -14.77 -24.30
C GLU A 293 27.16 -15.44 -22.92
N GLY A 294 28.26 -15.73 -22.21
CA GLY A 294 28.25 -16.29 -20.85
C GLY A 294 27.74 -15.35 -19.76
N SER A 295 27.74 -14.03 -19.97
CA SER A 295 27.31 -13.04 -18.97
C SER A 295 25.82 -13.19 -18.59
N LEU A 296 24.95 -13.40 -19.58
CA LEU A 296 23.51 -13.63 -19.37
C LEU A 296 23.24 -14.94 -18.63
N LEU A 297 24.02 -15.98 -18.94
CA LEU A 297 23.92 -17.27 -18.27
C LEU A 297 24.34 -17.14 -16.80
N LEU A 298 25.42 -16.40 -16.50
CA LEU A 298 25.86 -16.12 -15.13
C LEU A 298 24.81 -15.34 -14.33
N ILE A 299 24.23 -14.29 -14.91
CA ILE A 299 23.15 -13.51 -14.26
C ILE A 299 21.95 -14.42 -13.98
N THR A 300 21.56 -15.27 -14.94
CA THR A 300 20.44 -16.20 -14.77
C THR A 300 20.69 -17.19 -13.64
N ILE A 301 21.89 -17.80 -13.59
CA ILE A 301 22.28 -18.70 -12.50
C ILE A 301 22.27 -17.96 -11.16
N ALA A 302 22.81 -16.75 -11.09
CA ALA A 302 22.85 -15.96 -9.87
C ALA A 302 21.43 -15.65 -9.36
N VAL A 303 20.53 -15.19 -10.23
CA VAL A 303 19.12 -14.92 -9.89
C VAL A 303 18.43 -16.17 -9.35
N LEU A 304 18.60 -17.31 -10.03
CA LEU A 304 18.01 -18.59 -9.60
C LEU A 304 18.58 -19.04 -8.25
N ALA A 305 19.90 -18.96 -8.06
CA ALA A 305 20.57 -19.35 -6.83
C ALA A 305 20.15 -18.47 -5.65
N MET A 306 20.17 -17.15 -5.82
CA MET A 306 19.75 -16.22 -4.77
C MET A 306 18.25 -16.35 -4.46
N GLY A 307 17.41 -16.53 -5.49
CA GLY A 307 15.96 -16.73 -5.33
C GLY A 307 15.63 -18.03 -4.58
N ALA A 308 16.26 -19.14 -4.97
CA ALA A 308 16.12 -20.42 -4.28
C ALA A 308 16.63 -20.34 -2.84
N GLY A 309 17.79 -19.72 -2.63
CA GLY A 309 18.36 -19.48 -1.30
C GLY A 309 17.43 -18.67 -0.40
N ALA A 310 16.86 -17.58 -0.91
CA ALA A 310 15.89 -16.76 -0.18
C ALA A 310 14.64 -17.58 0.21
N VAL A 311 14.10 -18.39 -0.71
CA VAL A 311 12.92 -19.24 -0.42
C VAL A 311 13.22 -20.30 0.63
N ILE A 312 14.36 -20.99 0.52
CA ILE A 312 14.77 -22.02 1.50
C ILE A 312 14.96 -21.38 2.88
N TRP A 313 15.64 -20.23 2.93
CA TRP A 313 15.87 -19.49 4.16
C TRP A 313 14.56 -19.00 4.79
N LEU A 314 13.66 -18.40 4.01
CA LEU A 314 12.34 -17.97 4.49
C LEU A 314 11.48 -19.14 4.96
N LYS A 315 11.54 -20.31 4.30
CA LYS A 315 10.84 -21.53 4.75
C LYS A 315 11.39 -22.02 6.10
N ARG A 316 12.71 -22.00 6.28
CA ARG A 316 13.35 -22.35 7.55
C ARG A 316 12.93 -21.36 8.64
N LEU A 317 12.97 -20.07 8.35
CA LEU A 317 12.55 -19.00 9.25
C LEU A 317 11.08 -19.16 9.66
N HIS A 318 10.20 -19.49 8.72
CA HIS A 318 8.79 -19.73 9.00
C HIS A 318 8.58 -20.92 9.96
N ARG A 319 9.41 -21.97 9.87
CA ARG A 319 9.36 -23.10 10.80
C ARG A 319 9.83 -22.68 12.19
N GLU A 320 10.97 -21.99 12.29
CA GLU A 320 11.50 -21.47 13.55
C GLU A 320 10.54 -20.51 14.28
N LEU A 321 9.73 -19.76 13.52
CA LEU A 321 8.73 -18.84 14.08
C LEU A 321 7.39 -19.52 14.40
N ALA A 322 7.18 -20.75 13.92
CA ALA A 322 5.98 -21.53 14.17
C ALA A 322 6.11 -22.51 15.36
N GLU A 323 7.34 -22.73 15.81
CA GLU A 323 7.72 -23.40 17.06
C GLU A 323 7.62 -22.43 18.25
#